data_AF-A0A953ESY6-F1
#
_entry.id   AF-A0A953ESY6-F1
#
_cell.length_a   1.000
_cell.length_b   1.000
_cell.length_c   1.000
_cell.angle_alpha   90.00
_cell.angle_beta   90.00
_cell.angle_gamma   90.00
#
_symmetry.space_group_name_H-M   'P 1'
#
loop_
_entity.id
_entity.type
_entity.pdbx_description
1 polymer ?
#
loop_
_entity_poly.entity_id
_entity_poly.type
_entity_poly.pdbx_seq_one_letter_code
_entity_poly.pdbx_strand_id
1 'polypeptide(L)'
;MFRSATAVSRIDAPSDGSIDESHARWGGRVEEGWDIVGNANGGYLLAIAGRAMSLATGRPDPVTVTGHYLSPGKPGDAVVDTTVVRSGRRLATVSGLLSVDGRPVLSALGTFGDLDADKASDTSPPSPELVVGGPPELPTPDDCLALEPGDLFPPPFMGKVEMRLHPDDARFLDKKPTGDPRIRGWFRLRDDEPVTTLALLCAVDAFPPTIFNADLPIAWTPTVELTAHVRAVPAPGWLACRFSTRFVTAGFLEADGEIWDTTGQLVAQSRQLALVSPGLTAATSLGSESARRCRRAAVRAGSRRRRRCGATRGTSPSVRRVRRPVQPDRRPNGCS
;
A
#
# COMPACT_ATOMS: atom_id res chain seq x y z
N MET A 1 7.58 -18.89 2.47
CA MET A 1 6.35 -18.43 3.14
C MET A 1 5.60 -17.32 2.37
N PHE A 2 6.23 -16.19 2.06
CA PHE A 2 5.61 -15.02 1.42
C PHE A 2 5.04 -15.34 0.03
N ARG A 3 5.77 -16.09 -0.81
CA ARG A 3 5.29 -16.52 -2.13
C ARG A 3 3.96 -17.26 -2.04
N SER A 4 3.83 -18.17 -1.09
CA SER A 4 2.59 -18.91 -0.85
C SER A 4 1.50 -18.01 -0.28
N ALA A 5 1.83 -17.17 0.71
CA ALA A 5 0.87 -16.28 1.36
C ALA A 5 0.34 -15.17 0.44
N THR A 6 1.03 -14.86 -0.65
CA THR A 6 0.59 -13.89 -1.67
C THR A 6 0.08 -14.56 -2.93
N ALA A 7 -0.01 -15.89 -2.98
CA ALA A 7 -0.38 -16.63 -4.17
C ALA A 7 -1.83 -16.30 -4.57
N VAL A 8 -2.05 -16.16 -5.88
CA VAL A 8 -3.37 -15.98 -6.47
C VAL A 8 -3.49 -16.84 -7.72
N SER A 9 -4.71 -17.27 -8.02
CA SER A 9 -5.07 -18.04 -9.22
C SER A 9 -6.22 -17.38 -9.96
N ARG A 10 -6.23 -17.44 -11.28
CA ARG A 10 -7.32 -16.88 -12.09
C ARG A 10 -8.65 -17.57 -11.73
N ILE A 11 -9.70 -16.77 -11.53
CA ILE A 11 -11.09 -17.24 -11.38
C ILE A 11 -11.78 -16.98 -12.72
N ASP A 12 -12.49 -17.98 -13.26
CA ASP A 12 -13.03 -18.06 -14.61
C ASP A 12 -13.77 -16.81 -15.13
N ALA A 13 -13.69 -16.59 -16.44
CA ALA A 13 -14.39 -15.55 -17.20
C ALA A 13 -15.90 -15.87 -17.35
N PRO A 14 -16.76 -14.88 -17.65
CA PRO A 14 -18.19 -15.13 -17.91
C PRO A 14 -18.41 -16.21 -18.97
N SER A 15 -19.40 -17.08 -18.73
CA SER A 15 -19.75 -18.22 -19.59
C SER A 15 -20.33 -17.85 -20.96
N ASP A 16 -20.32 -16.58 -21.35
CA ASP A 16 -20.86 -16.10 -22.63
C ASP A 16 -19.83 -16.10 -23.78
N GLY A 17 -18.59 -16.51 -23.51
CA GLY A 17 -17.54 -16.63 -24.52
C GLY A 17 -16.92 -15.31 -24.97
N SER A 18 -17.33 -14.17 -24.39
CA SER A 18 -16.64 -12.90 -24.58
C SER A 18 -15.50 -12.77 -23.55
N ILE A 19 -14.28 -13.04 -23.99
CA ILE A 19 -13.10 -12.76 -23.15
C ILE A 19 -12.74 -11.29 -23.37
N ASP A 20 -13.19 -10.42 -22.48
CA ASP A 20 -12.50 -9.15 -22.31
C ASP A 20 -11.14 -9.45 -21.67
N GLU A 21 -10.12 -9.67 -22.49
CA GLU A 21 -8.76 -9.97 -22.02
C GLU A 21 -8.18 -8.85 -21.15
N SER A 22 -8.76 -7.64 -21.20
CA SER A 22 -8.33 -6.55 -20.33
C SER A 22 -8.80 -6.74 -18.89
N HIS A 23 -9.89 -7.47 -18.64
CA HIS A 23 -10.41 -7.72 -17.29
C HIS A 23 -10.19 -9.16 -16.84
N ALA A 24 -9.67 -9.34 -15.63
CA ALA A 24 -9.46 -10.66 -15.04
C ALA A 24 -9.71 -10.63 -13.52
N ARG A 25 -10.15 -11.76 -12.99
CA ARG A 25 -10.37 -11.95 -11.55
C ARG A 25 -9.39 -12.98 -11.02
N TRP A 26 -8.83 -12.72 -9.84
CA TRP A 26 -7.81 -13.56 -9.24
C TRP A 26 -8.18 -13.88 -7.79
N GLY A 27 -8.31 -15.15 -7.47
CA GLY A 27 -8.63 -15.65 -6.13
C GLY A 27 -7.37 -15.95 -5.34
N GLY A 28 -7.38 -15.63 -4.05
CA GLY A 28 -6.33 -15.96 -3.09
C GLY A 28 -6.87 -15.86 -1.68
N ARG A 29 -5.97 -15.65 -0.71
CA ARG A 29 -6.34 -15.52 0.71
C ARG A 29 -5.48 -14.46 1.38
N VAL A 30 -6.07 -13.71 2.31
CA VAL A 30 -5.30 -12.97 3.31
C VAL A 30 -5.03 -13.93 4.47
N GLU A 31 -3.77 -14.32 4.62
CA GLU A 31 -3.37 -15.31 5.62
C GLU A 31 -3.22 -14.70 7.02
N GLU A 32 -3.49 -15.50 8.03
CA GLU A 32 -3.25 -15.11 9.43
C GLU A 32 -1.76 -14.93 9.72
N GLY A 33 -1.47 -14.03 10.68
CA GLY A 33 -0.11 -13.77 11.14
C GLY A 33 0.65 -12.77 10.27
N TRP A 34 0.05 -12.26 9.19
CA TRP A 34 0.51 -11.05 8.50
C TRP A 34 -0.09 -9.77 9.10
N ASP A 35 -0.71 -9.89 10.27
CA ASP A 35 -1.46 -8.83 10.93
C ASP A 35 -0.59 -7.92 11.80
N ILE A 36 -0.96 -6.64 11.80
CA ILE A 36 -0.53 -5.58 12.71
C ILE A 36 -1.77 -5.12 13.47
N VAL A 37 -1.81 -5.39 14.78
CA VAL A 37 -2.96 -5.08 15.66
C VAL A 37 -4.27 -5.66 15.09
N GLY A 38 -4.19 -6.90 14.58
CA GLY A 38 -5.31 -7.67 14.07
C GLY A 38 -5.85 -7.25 12.70
N ASN A 39 -5.14 -6.40 11.94
CA ASN A 39 -5.42 -6.17 10.52
C ASN A 39 -4.17 -6.50 9.71
N ALA A 40 -4.34 -7.10 8.53
CA ALA A 40 -3.24 -7.40 7.63
C ALA A 40 -2.40 -6.15 7.34
N ASN A 41 -1.08 -6.32 7.31
CA ASN A 41 -0.12 -5.29 6.91
C ASN A 41 -0.47 -4.72 5.53
N GLY A 42 -0.33 -3.40 5.36
CA GLY A 42 -0.73 -2.72 4.13
C GLY A 42 0.10 -3.16 2.94
N GLY A 43 1.42 -3.19 3.09
CA GLY A 43 2.35 -3.69 2.08
C GLY A 43 2.12 -5.15 1.68
N TYR A 44 1.69 -6.01 2.60
CA TYR A 44 1.28 -7.39 2.30
C TYR A 44 0.01 -7.43 1.41
N LEU A 45 -1.00 -6.62 1.71
CA LEU A 45 -2.19 -6.47 0.85
C LEU A 45 -1.81 -5.92 -0.54
N LEU A 46 -0.90 -4.94 -0.58
CA LEU A 46 -0.38 -4.38 -1.82
C LEU A 46 0.38 -5.42 -2.65
N ALA A 47 1.12 -6.32 -2.01
CA ALA A 47 1.80 -7.42 -2.69
C ALA A 47 0.85 -8.48 -3.27
N ILE A 48 -0.26 -8.80 -2.58
CA ILE A 48 -1.32 -9.68 -3.13
C ILE A 48 -1.90 -9.05 -4.41
N ALA A 49 -2.29 -7.78 -4.35
CA ALA A 49 -2.81 -7.05 -5.50
C ALA A 49 -1.75 -6.97 -6.63
N GLY A 50 -0.50 -6.65 -6.28
CA GLY A 50 0.63 -6.59 -7.19
C GLY A 50 0.89 -7.90 -7.91
N ARG A 51 0.75 -9.05 -7.25
CA ARG A 51 0.90 -10.37 -7.89
C ARG A 51 -0.20 -10.61 -8.94
N ALA A 52 -1.46 -10.33 -8.61
CA ALA A 52 -2.56 -10.44 -9.58
C ALA A 52 -2.36 -9.51 -10.78
N MET A 53 -1.93 -8.27 -10.55
CA MET A 53 -1.64 -7.26 -11.57
C MET A 53 -0.46 -7.66 -12.47
N SER A 54 0.59 -8.25 -11.91
CA SER A 54 1.71 -8.83 -12.66
C SER A 54 1.24 -9.95 -13.59
N LEU A 55 0.44 -10.89 -13.06
CA LEU A 55 -0.11 -12.00 -13.85
C LEU A 55 -1.05 -11.50 -14.96
N ALA A 56 -1.90 -10.50 -14.67
CA ALA A 56 -2.81 -9.90 -15.65
C ALA A 56 -2.09 -9.19 -16.80
N THR A 57 -0.93 -8.59 -16.51
CA THR A 57 -0.13 -7.89 -17.53
C THR A 57 0.84 -8.80 -18.26
N GLY A 58 1.11 -10.00 -17.74
CA GLY A 58 2.19 -10.87 -18.22
C GLY A 58 3.59 -10.26 -18.03
N ARG A 59 3.72 -9.30 -17.09
CA ARG A 59 4.98 -8.61 -16.78
C ARG A 59 5.39 -8.95 -15.35
N PRO A 60 6.61 -9.47 -15.12
CA PRO A 60 7.00 -10.00 -13.81
C PRO A 60 7.12 -8.91 -12.74
N ASP A 61 7.59 -7.72 -13.10
CA ASP A 61 8.06 -6.75 -12.10
C ASP A 61 7.13 -5.54 -12.02
N PRO A 62 6.67 -5.16 -10.80
CA PRO A 62 6.16 -3.81 -10.61
C PRO A 62 7.29 -2.82 -10.89
N VAL A 63 7.00 -1.75 -11.62
CA VAL A 63 7.89 -0.58 -11.77
C VAL A 63 7.41 0.54 -10.86
N THR A 64 6.09 0.74 -10.83
CA THR A 64 5.43 1.64 -9.89
C THR A 64 4.06 1.08 -9.53
N VAL A 65 3.68 1.15 -8.25
CA VAL A 65 2.35 0.78 -7.76
C VAL A 65 1.93 1.79 -6.70
N THR A 66 0.77 2.43 -6.90
CA THR A 66 0.09 3.22 -5.88
C THR A 66 -1.13 2.46 -5.38
N GLY A 67 -1.33 2.44 -4.07
CA GLY A 67 -2.43 1.76 -3.40
C GLY A 67 -3.15 2.68 -2.43
N HIS A 68 -4.47 2.79 -2.58
CA HIS A 68 -5.36 3.49 -1.66
C HIS A 68 -6.09 2.50 -0.76
N TYR A 69 -5.91 2.64 0.56
CA TYR A 69 -6.49 1.74 1.55
C TYR A 69 -7.91 2.20 1.91
N LEU A 70 -8.90 1.39 1.54
CA LEU A 70 -10.32 1.72 1.64
C LEU A 70 -10.93 1.27 2.97
N SER A 71 -10.45 0.15 3.50
CA SER A 71 -10.86 -0.40 4.79
C SER A 71 -9.80 -1.38 5.32
N PRO A 72 -9.78 -1.71 6.63
CA PRO A 72 -8.82 -2.66 7.18
C PRO A 72 -8.98 -4.06 6.57
N GLY A 73 -7.89 -4.64 6.08
CA GLY A 73 -7.85 -6.04 5.65
C GLY A 73 -7.85 -6.97 6.86
N LYS A 74 -8.74 -7.96 6.88
CA LYS A 74 -8.75 -9.05 7.85
C LYS A 74 -8.31 -10.35 7.15
N PRO A 75 -7.83 -11.36 7.89
CA PRO A 75 -7.68 -12.69 7.32
C PRO A 75 -9.01 -13.19 6.74
N GLY A 76 -8.99 -13.80 5.56
CA GLY A 76 -10.20 -14.18 4.83
C GLY A 76 -9.96 -14.41 3.34
N ASP A 77 -11.04 -14.78 2.63
CA ASP A 77 -10.96 -15.08 1.19
C ASP A 77 -10.79 -13.78 0.40
N ALA A 78 -9.80 -13.76 -0.48
CA ALA A 78 -9.39 -12.58 -1.22
C ALA A 78 -9.71 -12.72 -2.71
N VAL A 79 -10.21 -11.64 -3.31
CA VAL A 79 -10.36 -11.53 -4.76
C VAL A 79 -9.75 -10.21 -5.22
N VAL A 80 -8.91 -10.27 -6.26
CA VAL A 80 -8.41 -9.10 -6.97
C VAL A 80 -9.05 -9.04 -8.35
N ASP A 81 -9.83 -7.98 -8.59
CA ASP A 81 -10.34 -7.66 -9.92
C ASP A 81 -9.33 -6.73 -10.62
N THR A 82 -8.76 -7.17 -11.74
CA THR A 82 -7.74 -6.42 -12.49
C THR A 82 -8.28 -5.93 -13.82
N THR A 83 -7.92 -4.71 -14.22
CA THR A 83 -8.18 -4.16 -15.56
C THR A 83 -6.89 -3.63 -16.17
N VAL A 84 -6.41 -4.25 -17.24
CA VAL A 84 -5.26 -3.77 -18.02
C VAL A 84 -5.68 -2.51 -18.77
N VAL A 85 -5.17 -1.37 -18.32
CA VAL A 85 -5.45 -0.04 -18.91
C VAL A 85 -4.70 0.12 -20.23
N ARG A 86 -3.47 -0.39 -20.30
CA ARG A 86 -2.62 -0.32 -21.48
C ARG A 86 -1.59 -1.44 -21.46
N SER A 87 -1.40 -2.14 -22.56
CA SER A 87 -0.28 -3.07 -22.74
C SER A 87 0.63 -2.58 -23.86
N GLY A 88 1.89 -2.30 -23.54
CA GLY A 88 2.93 -1.90 -24.48
C GLY A 88 4.06 -2.92 -24.55
N ARG A 89 5.06 -2.64 -25.41
CA ARG A 89 6.20 -3.56 -25.63
C ARG A 89 7.02 -3.78 -24.36
N ARG A 90 7.38 -2.71 -23.65
CA ARG A 90 8.23 -2.77 -22.43
C ARG A 90 7.43 -2.70 -21.15
N LEU A 91 6.34 -1.93 -21.15
CA LEU A 91 5.56 -1.63 -19.96
C LEU A 91 4.08 -1.91 -20.19
N ALA A 92 3.37 -2.32 -19.14
CA ALA A 92 1.92 -2.45 -19.11
C ALA A 92 1.37 -1.79 -17.85
N THR A 93 0.28 -1.02 -17.99
CA THR A 93 -0.42 -0.34 -16.90
C THR A 93 -1.73 -1.07 -16.61
N VAL A 94 -2.02 -1.30 -15.33
CA VAL A 94 -3.13 -2.10 -14.85
C VAL A 94 -3.68 -1.51 -13.55
N SER A 95 -5.00 -1.51 -13.39
CA SER A 95 -5.65 -1.25 -12.10
C SER A 95 -6.01 -2.58 -11.42
N GLY A 96 -5.99 -2.61 -10.09
CA GLY A 96 -6.41 -3.75 -9.29
C GLY A 96 -7.30 -3.32 -8.13
N LEU A 97 -8.42 -4.00 -7.91
CA LEU A 97 -9.29 -3.83 -6.74
C LEU A 97 -9.24 -5.10 -5.91
N LEU A 98 -8.59 -5.05 -4.75
CA LEU A 98 -8.57 -6.14 -3.79
C LEU A 98 -9.78 -6.03 -2.85
N SER A 99 -10.53 -7.12 -2.78
CA SER A 99 -11.63 -7.31 -1.85
C SER A 99 -11.38 -8.53 -0.96
N VAL A 100 -11.77 -8.44 0.31
CA VAL A 100 -11.73 -9.56 1.27
C VAL A 100 -13.14 -9.82 1.78
N ASP A 101 -13.58 -11.08 1.71
CA ASP A 101 -14.96 -11.50 2.03
C ASP A 101 -16.02 -10.61 1.36
N GLY A 102 -15.76 -10.24 0.11
CA GLY A 102 -16.63 -9.38 -0.71
C GLY A 102 -16.60 -7.88 -0.37
N ARG A 103 -15.70 -7.41 0.50
CA ARG A 103 -15.56 -6.00 0.85
C ARG A 103 -14.29 -5.42 0.23
N PRO A 104 -14.35 -4.30 -0.52
CA PRO A 104 -13.16 -3.62 -1.01
C PRO A 104 -12.25 -3.14 0.14
N VAL A 105 -10.98 -3.55 0.10
CA VAL A 105 -9.98 -3.17 1.10
C VAL A 105 -8.88 -2.28 0.53
N LEU A 106 -8.51 -2.46 -0.74
CA LEU A 106 -7.42 -1.75 -1.39
C LEU A 106 -7.75 -1.54 -2.87
N SER A 107 -7.58 -0.32 -3.36
CA SER A 107 -7.62 0.00 -4.80
C SER A 107 -6.25 0.44 -5.25
N ALA A 108 -5.71 -0.18 -6.29
CA ALA A 108 -4.36 0.06 -6.77
C ALA A 108 -4.31 0.39 -8.27
N LEU A 109 -3.31 1.16 -8.66
CA LEU A 109 -2.91 1.41 -10.04
C LEU A 109 -1.40 1.18 -10.14
N GLY A 110 -0.97 0.40 -11.12
CA GLY A 110 0.44 0.08 -11.28
C GLY A 110 0.87 -0.02 -12.73
N THR A 111 2.16 0.17 -12.94
CA THR A 111 2.84 -0.13 -14.21
C THR A 111 3.88 -1.21 -13.95
N PHE A 112 3.87 -2.23 -14.80
CA PHE A 112 4.71 -3.41 -14.71
C PHE A 112 5.58 -3.54 -15.96
N GLY A 113 6.74 -4.17 -15.80
CA GLY A 113 7.72 -4.43 -16.83
C GLY A 113 8.57 -5.65 -16.52
N ASP A 114 9.74 -5.70 -17.12
CA ASP A 114 10.80 -6.67 -16.86
C ASP A 114 12.07 -5.86 -16.55
N LEU A 115 12.46 -5.83 -15.27
CA LEU A 115 13.56 -4.99 -14.78
C LEU A 115 14.95 -5.58 -15.11
N ASP A 116 15.02 -6.86 -15.46
CA ASP A 116 16.27 -7.51 -15.85
C ASP A 116 16.44 -7.62 -17.39
N ALA A 117 15.40 -7.30 -18.18
CA ALA A 117 15.46 -7.33 -19.64
C ALA A 117 16.63 -6.53 -20.25
N ASP A 118 17.00 -5.40 -19.64
CA ASP A 118 18.12 -4.57 -20.12
C ASP A 118 19.50 -5.12 -19.73
N LYS A 119 19.61 -5.87 -18.62
CA LYS A 119 20.86 -6.55 -18.23
C LYS A 119 21.19 -7.72 -19.16
N ALA A 120 20.19 -8.28 -19.82
CA ALA A 120 20.33 -9.45 -20.71
C ALA A 120 20.81 -9.10 -22.13
N SER A 121 20.91 -7.81 -22.50
CA SER A 121 21.26 -7.38 -23.85
C SER A 121 22.68 -6.77 -23.89
N ASP A 122 23.70 -7.60 -24.19
CA ASP A 122 25.08 -7.15 -24.46
C ASP A 122 25.19 -6.14 -25.63
N THR A 123 24.14 -6.02 -26.45
CA THR A 123 24.15 -5.22 -27.68
C THR A 123 23.61 -3.79 -27.51
N SER A 124 23.06 -3.44 -26.35
CA SER A 124 22.51 -2.10 -26.09
C SER A 124 23.44 -1.33 -25.16
N PRO A 125 23.70 -0.03 -25.41
CA PRO A 125 24.45 0.77 -24.45
C PRO A 125 23.71 0.81 -23.10
N PRO A 126 24.43 0.85 -21.96
CA PRO A 126 23.79 0.92 -20.66
C PRO A 126 22.94 2.19 -20.55
N SER A 127 21.81 2.08 -19.84
CA SER A 127 20.97 3.23 -19.52
C SER A 127 21.76 4.25 -18.70
N PRO A 128 21.58 5.56 -18.91
CA PRO A 128 22.22 6.59 -18.10
C PRO A 128 21.85 6.41 -16.62
N GLU A 129 22.85 6.48 -15.74
CA GLU A 129 22.68 6.35 -14.29
C GLU A 129 23.36 7.51 -13.56
N LEU A 130 22.64 8.08 -12.60
CA LEU A 130 23.15 9.04 -11.63
C LEU A 130 22.55 8.71 -10.27
N VAL A 131 23.42 8.34 -9.32
CA VAL A 131 23.04 8.09 -7.93
C VAL A 131 23.75 9.11 -7.06
N VAL A 132 22.97 9.97 -6.40
CA VAL A 132 23.48 10.96 -5.45
C VAL A 132 22.97 10.56 -4.07
N GLY A 133 23.81 9.83 -3.33
CA GLY A 133 23.47 9.23 -2.03
C GLY A 133 23.96 7.79 -1.92
N GLY A 134 23.52 7.10 -0.87
CA GLY A 134 23.85 5.70 -0.63
C GLY A 134 22.95 5.09 0.45
N PRO A 135 23.14 3.79 0.74
CA PRO A 135 22.42 3.10 1.80
C PRO A 135 22.58 3.82 3.15
N PRO A 136 21.62 3.69 4.07
CA PRO A 136 21.79 4.23 5.42
C PRO A 136 22.99 3.60 6.12
N GLU A 137 23.71 4.40 6.89
CA GLU A 137 24.69 3.88 7.83
C GLU A 137 23.96 3.04 8.89
N LEU A 138 24.33 1.76 8.95
CA LEU A 138 23.78 0.75 9.85
C LEU A 138 24.94 -0.05 10.46
N PRO A 139 24.88 -0.39 11.77
CA PRO A 139 25.68 -1.47 12.32
C PRO A 139 25.43 -2.79 11.57
N THR A 140 26.27 -3.80 11.82
CA THR A 140 26.01 -5.13 11.28
C THR A 140 24.64 -5.63 11.75
N PRO A 141 23.97 -6.55 11.03
CA PRO A 141 22.69 -7.06 11.47
C PRO A 141 22.71 -7.58 12.92
N ASP A 142 23.80 -8.22 13.37
CA ASP A 142 23.92 -8.77 14.73
C ASP A 142 24.07 -7.70 15.81
N ASP A 143 24.51 -6.49 15.45
CA ASP A 143 24.61 -5.34 16.35
C ASP A 143 23.33 -4.47 16.36
N CYS A 144 22.33 -4.83 15.56
CA CYS A 144 21.03 -4.17 15.50
C CYS A 144 19.98 -4.87 16.38
N LEU A 145 18.97 -4.14 16.85
CA LEU A 145 17.92 -4.68 17.70
C LEU A 145 16.91 -5.52 16.88
N ALA A 146 16.92 -6.84 17.06
CA ALA A 146 15.92 -7.72 16.47
C ALA A 146 14.52 -7.52 17.09
N LEU A 147 13.50 -7.40 16.25
CA LEU A 147 12.10 -7.39 16.67
C LEU A 147 11.51 -8.80 16.57
N GLU A 148 11.25 -9.42 17.71
CA GLU A 148 10.57 -10.72 17.80
C GLU A 148 9.06 -10.57 18.02
N PRO A 149 8.22 -11.43 17.44
CA PRO A 149 6.77 -11.34 17.59
C PRO A 149 6.34 -11.58 19.06
N GLY A 150 5.35 -10.81 19.51
CA GLY A 150 4.68 -10.97 20.81
C GLY A 150 3.16 -10.74 20.71
N ASP A 151 2.46 -10.77 21.85
CA ASP A 151 0.99 -10.74 21.89
C ASP A 151 0.36 -9.40 21.47
N LEU A 152 1.09 -8.28 21.65
CA LEU A 152 0.60 -6.92 21.37
C LEU A 152 1.56 -6.13 20.50
N PHE A 153 2.83 -6.09 20.90
CA PHE A 153 3.92 -5.47 20.17
C PHE A 153 5.24 -6.13 20.57
N PRO A 154 6.13 -6.50 19.63
CA PRO A 154 5.97 -6.43 18.17
C PRO A 154 4.86 -7.37 17.63
N PRO A 155 4.21 -7.03 16.50
CA PRO A 155 3.03 -7.75 16.02
C PRO A 155 3.35 -9.15 15.45
N PRO A 156 2.33 -10.03 15.26
CA PRO A 156 2.50 -11.33 14.60
C PRO A 156 3.23 -11.29 13.25
N PHE A 157 3.09 -10.18 12.52
CA PHE A 157 3.85 -9.89 11.29
C PHE A 157 5.38 -10.07 11.45
N MET A 158 5.95 -9.81 12.62
CA MET A 158 7.38 -10.03 12.90
C MET A 158 7.77 -11.52 12.98
N GLY A 159 6.80 -12.43 12.95
CA GLY A 159 7.00 -13.86 12.72
C GLY A 159 7.06 -14.25 11.23
N LYS A 160 6.89 -13.29 10.31
CA LYS A 160 6.93 -13.50 8.85
C LYS A 160 8.15 -12.84 8.20
N VAL A 161 8.62 -11.76 8.81
CA VAL A 161 9.80 -11.01 8.41
C VAL A 161 10.80 -11.00 9.54
N GLU A 162 12.08 -10.87 9.21
CA GLU A 162 13.10 -10.54 10.21
C GLU A 162 13.47 -9.07 10.04
N MET A 163 13.26 -8.32 11.12
CA MET A 163 13.52 -6.90 11.19
C MET A 163 14.51 -6.62 12.30
N ARG A 164 15.58 -5.89 11.97
CA ARG A 164 16.56 -5.45 12.96
C ARG A 164 16.73 -3.94 12.90
N LEU A 165 16.28 -3.24 13.93
CA LEU A 165 16.31 -1.78 13.99
C LEU A 165 17.70 -1.27 14.36
N HIS A 166 18.07 -0.13 13.78
CA HIS A 166 19.21 0.63 14.26
C HIS A 166 19.00 0.98 15.75
N PRO A 167 19.98 0.75 16.65
CA PRO A 167 19.81 0.94 18.09
C PRO A 167 19.31 2.34 18.48
N ASP A 168 19.84 3.40 17.85
CA ASP A 168 19.36 4.76 18.11
C ASP A 168 17.93 5.03 17.66
N ASP A 169 17.45 4.35 16.62
CA ASP A 169 16.12 4.56 16.07
C ASP A 169 15.07 3.69 16.81
N ALA A 170 15.50 2.74 17.64
CA ALA A 170 14.65 1.84 18.43
C ALA A 170 14.26 2.40 19.82
N ARG A 171 14.78 3.56 20.22
CA ARG A 171 14.62 4.12 21.59
C ARG A 171 13.17 4.45 21.97
N PHE A 172 12.26 4.59 20.99
CA PHE A 172 10.83 4.73 21.25
C PHE A 172 10.23 3.53 22.01
N LEU A 173 10.82 2.33 21.88
CA LEU A 173 10.39 1.13 22.60
C LEU A 173 10.52 1.30 24.12
N ASP A 174 11.55 2.01 24.55
CA ASP A 174 11.79 2.37 25.95
C ASP A 174 11.07 3.68 26.35
N LYS A 175 10.13 4.15 25.52
CA LYS A 175 9.41 5.43 25.68
C LYS A 175 10.36 6.64 25.75
N LYS A 176 11.48 6.57 25.02
CA LYS A 176 12.47 7.64 24.89
C LYS A 176 12.64 8.01 23.41
N PRO A 177 11.61 8.58 22.76
CA PRO A 177 11.73 8.98 21.36
C PRO A 177 12.89 9.96 21.17
N THR A 178 13.56 9.89 20.03
CA THR A 178 14.75 10.71 19.75
C THR A 178 14.43 12.16 19.39
N GLY A 179 13.19 12.45 18.99
CA GLY A 179 12.78 13.70 18.37
C GLY A 179 13.07 13.77 16.86
N ASP A 180 13.75 12.76 16.29
CA ASP A 180 14.00 12.62 14.86
C ASP A 180 13.02 11.58 14.28
N PRO A 181 11.98 11.98 13.49
CA PRO A 181 10.98 11.08 12.90
C PRO A 181 11.56 10.17 11.81
N ARG A 182 12.48 9.28 12.19
CA ARG A 182 13.24 8.40 11.32
C ARG A 182 13.29 7.00 11.90
N ILE A 183 13.25 6.01 11.00
CA ILE A 183 13.48 4.61 11.31
C ILE A 183 14.44 4.02 10.27
N ARG A 184 15.54 3.45 10.72
CA ARG A 184 16.48 2.67 9.91
C ARG A 184 16.59 1.25 10.43
N GLY A 185 16.88 0.32 9.54
CA GLY A 185 17.20 -1.04 9.94
C GLY A 185 17.32 -2.00 8.78
N TRP A 186 17.54 -3.26 9.13
CA TRP A 186 17.65 -4.38 8.23
C TRP A 186 16.31 -5.09 8.06
N PHE A 187 16.03 -5.54 6.84
CA PHE A 187 14.85 -6.34 6.50
C PHE A 187 15.26 -7.58 5.70
N ARG A 188 14.66 -8.74 6.03
CA ARG A 188 14.57 -9.90 5.15
C ARG A 188 13.27 -10.66 5.41
N LEU A 189 12.87 -11.51 4.47
CA LEU A 189 11.84 -12.52 4.74
C LEU A 189 12.46 -13.63 5.61
N ARG A 190 11.66 -14.24 6.49
CA ARG A 190 12.10 -15.41 7.26
C ARG A 190 12.24 -16.65 6.36
N ASP A 191 12.80 -17.72 6.94
CA ASP A 191 13.08 -18.99 6.28
C ASP A 191 14.02 -18.87 5.07
N ASP A 192 14.90 -17.87 5.10
CA ASP A 192 15.83 -17.51 4.03
C ASP A 192 15.15 -17.35 2.65
N GLU A 193 13.86 -16.97 2.63
CA GLU A 193 13.14 -16.71 1.39
C GLU A 193 13.71 -15.47 0.69
N PRO A 194 14.10 -15.56 -0.59
CA PRO A 194 14.60 -14.41 -1.32
C PRO A 194 13.54 -13.32 -1.44
N VAL A 195 13.95 -12.06 -1.23
CA VAL A 195 13.10 -10.91 -1.53
C VAL A 195 12.99 -10.78 -3.05
N THR A 196 11.78 -10.83 -3.58
CA THR A 196 11.48 -10.55 -5.00
C THR A 196 11.01 -9.11 -5.18
N THR A 197 10.87 -8.64 -6.43
CA THR A 197 10.30 -7.32 -6.73
C THR A 197 8.89 -7.13 -6.17
N LEU A 198 8.08 -8.19 -6.13
CA LEU A 198 6.77 -8.18 -5.45
C LEU A 198 6.89 -8.11 -3.92
N ALA A 199 7.92 -8.73 -3.33
CA ALA A 199 8.15 -8.66 -1.89
C ALA A 199 8.61 -7.27 -1.43
N LEU A 200 9.23 -6.48 -2.31
CA LEU A 200 9.55 -5.08 -2.02
C LEU A 200 8.30 -4.24 -1.73
N LEU A 201 7.13 -4.58 -2.31
CA LEU A 201 5.86 -3.91 -1.99
C LEU A 201 5.44 -4.11 -0.53
N CYS A 202 5.86 -5.21 0.11
CA CYS A 202 5.68 -5.44 1.53
C CYS A 202 6.78 -4.76 2.37
N ALA A 203 8.04 -4.85 1.93
CA ALA A 203 9.17 -4.27 2.64
C ALA A 203 9.05 -2.76 2.88
N VAL A 204 8.48 -2.01 1.91
CA VAL A 204 8.28 -0.55 2.02
C VAL A 204 7.25 -0.12 3.07
N ASP A 205 6.50 -1.06 3.66
CA ASP A 205 5.51 -0.82 4.71
C ASP A 205 5.69 -1.77 5.91
N ALA A 206 6.89 -2.34 6.07
CA ALA A 206 7.16 -3.33 7.12
C ALA A 206 7.58 -2.70 8.46
N PHE A 207 8.12 -1.48 8.42
CA PHE A 207 8.78 -0.85 9.57
C PHE A 207 7.80 -0.13 10.49
N PRO A 208 8.13 0.01 11.80
CA PRO A 208 7.37 0.84 12.71
C PRO A 208 7.16 2.25 12.13
N PRO A 209 6.00 2.88 12.36
CA PRO A 209 5.78 4.27 11.98
C PRO A 209 6.89 5.19 12.48
N THR A 210 7.51 5.93 11.56
CA THR A 210 8.57 6.94 11.80
C THR A 210 8.20 7.93 12.91
N ILE A 211 6.92 8.22 13.01
CA ILE A 211 6.34 9.12 14.00
C ILE A 211 6.53 8.67 15.45
N PHE A 212 6.80 7.40 15.70
CA PHE A 212 7.12 6.92 17.04
C PHE A 212 8.36 7.57 17.62
N ASN A 213 9.25 8.13 16.78
CA ASN A 213 10.40 8.92 17.21
C ASN A 213 10.16 10.45 17.21
N ALA A 214 8.99 10.95 16.79
CA ALA A 214 8.72 12.39 16.61
C ALA A 214 8.43 13.18 17.89
N ASP A 215 8.39 12.53 19.06
CA ASP A 215 7.98 13.11 20.36
C ASP A 215 6.64 13.90 20.29
N LEU A 216 5.66 13.33 19.58
CA LEU A 216 4.32 13.89 19.44
C LEU A 216 3.27 12.96 20.07
N PRO A 217 2.21 13.50 20.72
CA PRO A 217 1.16 12.69 21.32
C PRO A 217 0.25 12.11 20.23
N ILE A 218 0.61 10.94 19.69
CA ILE A 218 -0.07 10.30 18.56
C ILE A 218 -0.51 8.90 18.96
N ALA A 219 -1.80 8.60 18.76
CA ALA A 219 -2.38 7.32 19.17
C ALA A 219 -2.55 6.33 18.01
N TRP A 220 -2.72 6.82 16.79
CA TRP A 220 -3.07 5.98 15.66
C TRP A 220 -2.68 6.61 14.32
N THR A 221 -2.07 5.79 13.46
CA THR A 221 -1.58 6.18 12.14
C THR A 221 -1.89 5.17 11.04
N PRO A 222 -3.16 5.06 10.61
CA PRO A 222 -3.53 4.19 9.50
C PRO A 222 -3.07 4.81 8.17
N THR A 223 -2.55 3.96 7.29
CA THR A 223 -2.21 4.35 5.93
C THR A 223 -3.47 4.72 5.14
N VAL A 224 -3.40 5.84 4.42
CA VAL A 224 -4.42 6.27 3.45
C VAL A 224 -4.00 5.87 2.04
N GLU A 225 -2.74 6.12 1.70
CA GLU A 225 -2.16 5.85 0.40
C GLU A 225 -0.67 5.49 0.54
N LEU A 226 -0.19 4.58 -0.31
CA LEU A 226 1.21 4.21 -0.42
C LEU A 226 1.56 4.06 -1.90
N THR A 227 2.58 4.80 -2.35
CA THR A 227 3.21 4.61 -3.66
C THR A 227 4.59 4.00 -3.48
N ALA A 228 4.86 2.91 -4.21
CA ALA A 228 6.14 2.25 -4.28
C ALA A 228 6.70 2.30 -5.72
N HIS A 229 7.97 2.66 -5.84
CA HIS A 229 8.76 2.59 -7.07
C HIS A 229 9.83 1.52 -6.91
N VAL A 230 9.77 0.46 -7.71
CA VAL A 230 10.77 -0.61 -7.69
C VAL A 230 11.78 -0.33 -8.79
N ARG A 231 13.05 -0.36 -8.43
CA ARG A 231 14.16 0.16 -9.23
C ARG A 231 15.04 -0.93 -9.81
N ALA A 232 15.08 -2.10 -9.15
CA ALA A 232 15.83 -3.27 -9.60
C ALA A 232 15.28 -4.54 -8.95
N VAL A 233 15.60 -5.70 -9.55
CA VAL A 233 15.51 -7.00 -8.87
C VAL A 233 16.62 -7.04 -7.81
N PRO A 234 16.29 -7.20 -6.51
CA PRO A 234 17.28 -7.10 -5.44
C PRO A 234 18.23 -8.30 -5.43
N ALA A 235 19.50 -8.05 -5.09
CA ALA A 235 20.44 -9.11 -4.78
C ALA A 235 19.99 -9.91 -3.52
N PRO A 236 20.33 -11.22 -3.41
CA PRO A 236 20.00 -12.01 -2.24
C PRO A 236 20.64 -11.46 -0.96
N GLY A 237 19.90 -11.47 0.15
CA GLY A 237 20.41 -11.13 1.47
C GLY A 237 19.58 -10.06 2.17
N TRP A 238 20.24 -9.34 3.09
CA TRP A 238 19.63 -8.26 3.86
C TRP A 238 19.39 -7.02 3.02
N LEU A 239 18.24 -6.38 3.24
CA LEU A 239 17.98 -5.04 2.72
C LEU A 239 18.26 -4.00 3.80
N ALA A 240 19.03 -2.96 3.45
CA ALA A 240 19.22 -1.78 4.28
C ALA A 240 18.09 -0.77 3.99
N CYS A 241 17.27 -0.48 4.99
CA CYS A 241 16.09 0.36 4.85
C CYS A 241 16.20 1.65 5.66
N ARG A 242 15.68 2.75 5.11
CA ARG A 242 15.52 4.02 5.81
C ARG A 242 14.16 4.62 5.49
N PHE A 243 13.45 5.03 6.53
CA PHE A 243 12.18 5.76 6.44
C PHE A 243 12.28 7.06 7.22
N SER A 244 11.67 8.12 6.72
CA SER A 244 11.65 9.43 7.38
C SER A 244 10.34 10.18 7.17
N THR A 245 9.94 10.96 8.17
CA THR A 245 8.84 11.92 8.08
C THR A 245 9.40 13.32 8.25
N ARG A 246 8.98 14.24 7.39
CA ARG A 246 9.38 15.66 7.44
C ARG A 246 8.20 16.57 7.77
N PHE A 247 6.99 16.20 7.38
CA PHE A 247 5.79 16.99 7.62
C PHE A 247 4.74 16.18 8.40
N VAL A 248 4.22 16.81 9.44
CA VAL A 248 3.05 16.34 10.17
C VAL A 248 2.11 17.53 10.27
N THR A 249 1.13 17.56 9.37
CA THR A 249 0.28 18.75 9.20
C THR A 249 -1.14 18.34 8.84
N ALA A 250 -2.12 19.14 9.26
CA ALA A 250 -3.54 18.95 8.94
C ALA A 250 -4.12 17.55 9.29
N GLY A 251 -3.54 16.86 10.30
CA GLY A 251 -3.97 15.52 10.68
C GLY A 251 -3.42 14.40 9.80
N PHE A 252 -2.35 14.66 9.05
CA PHE A 252 -1.64 13.69 8.22
C PHE A 252 -0.15 13.73 8.51
N LEU A 253 0.53 12.63 8.21
CA LEU A 253 1.96 12.55 8.05
C LEU A 253 2.29 11.90 6.72
N GLU A 254 3.45 12.24 6.15
CA GLU A 254 4.09 11.42 5.13
C GLU A 254 5.25 10.61 5.69
N ALA A 255 5.51 9.44 5.12
CA ALA A 255 6.74 8.69 5.33
C ALA A 255 7.39 8.38 3.98
N ASP A 256 8.58 8.92 3.77
CA ASP A 256 9.44 8.64 2.61
C ASP A 256 10.36 7.44 2.94
N GLY A 257 10.43 6.45 2.05
CA GLY A 257 11.19 5.21 2.23
C GLY A 257 12.22 4.97 1.13
N GLU A 258 13.37 4.42 1.51
CA GLU A 258 14.43 3.96 0.61
C GLU A 258 14.92 2.57 1.05
N ILE A 259 15.08 1.66 0.09
CA ILE A 259 15.52 0.29 0.33
C ILE A 259 16.68 -0.04 -0.60
N TRP A 260 17.77 -0.51 -0.02
CA TRP A 260 19.02 -0.82 -0.69
C TRP A 260 19.37 -2.29 -0.47
N ASP A 261 19.89 -2.98 -1.49
CA ASP A 261 20.34 -4.37 -1.34
C ASP A 261 21.80 -4.47 -0.88
N THR A 262 22.29 -5.72 -0.75
CA THR A 262 23.64 -6.03 -0.27
C THR A 262 24.76 -5.53 -1.18
N THR A 263 24.46 -5.16 -2.43
CA THR A 263 25.43 -4.59 -3.37
C THR A 263 25.51 -3.07 -3.29
N GLY A 264 24.67 -2.45 -2.46
CA GLY A 264 24.51 -1.01 -2.40
C GLY A 264 23.66 -0.45 -3.52
N GLN A 265 22.88 -1.28 -4.24
CA GLN A 265 21.93 -0.83 -5.25
C GLN A 265 20.62 -0.41 -4.59
N LEU A 266 20.08 0.75 -4.99
CA LEU A 266 18.73 1.17 -4.60
C LEU A 266 17.71 0.29 -5.34
N VAL A 267 16.91 -0.47 -4.61
CA VAL A 267 15.96 -1.44 -5.17
C VAL A 267 14.50 -0.99 -5.04
N ALA A 268 14.18 -0.16 -4.04
CA ALA A 268 12.86 0.44 -3.92
C ALA A 268 12.88 1.82 -3.26
N GLN A 269 11.90 2.63 -3.64
CA GLN A 269 11.55 3.89 -2.99
C GLN A 269 10.07 3.89 -2.69
N SER A 270 9.64 4.58 -1.65
CA SER A 270 8.22 4.75 -1.35
C SER A 270 7.90 6.11 -0.79
N ARG A 271 6.62 6.49 -0.92
CA ARG A 271 5.99 7.52 -0.11
C ARG A 271 4.65 7.01 0.37
N GLN A 272 4.44 7.12 1.67
CA GLN A 272 3.19 6.80 2.34
C GLN A 272 2.54 8.08 2.87
N LEU A 273 1.23 8.23 2.71
CA LEU A 273 0.43 9.21 3.44
C LEU A 273 -0.44 8.48 4.46
N ALA A 274 -0.35 8.88 5.73
CA ALA A 274 -1.11 8.29 6.82
C ALA A 274 -1.90 9.36 7.60
N LEU A 275 -3.03 8.97 8.18
CA LEU A 275 -3.73 9.83 9.14
C LEU A 275 -2.93 9.93 10.44
N VAL A 276 -3.14 11.01 11.18
CA VAL A 276 -2.60 11.21 12.52
C VAL A 276 -3.73 11.58 13.45
N SER A 277 -4.04 10.68 14.39
CA SER A 277 -5.01 10.95 15.45
C SER A 277 -4.30 11.38 16.74
N PRO A 278 -4.70 12.51 17.36
CA PRO A 278 -4.14 12.94 18.64
C PRO A 278 -4.33 11.87 19.71
N GLY A 279 -3.26 11.59 20.47
CA GLY A 279 -3.36 10.89 21.74
C GLY A 279 -3.99 11.80 22.79
N LEU A 280 -4.81 11.23 23.70
CA LEU A 280 -5.24 11.99 24.87
C LEU A 280 -4.01 12.27 25.73
N THR A 281 -3.67 13.55 25.90
CA THR A 281 -2.77 13.97 26.99
C THR A 281 -3.54 13.87 28.31
N ALA A 282 -2.87 13.43 29.38
CA ALA A 282 -3.46 13.30 30.72
C ALA A 282 -3.89 14.67 31.35
N ALA A 283 -3.86 15.76 30.60
CA ALA A 283 -4.24 17.09 31.02
C ALA A 283 -5.52 17.55 30.29
N THR A 284 -6.64 16.85 30.51
CA THR A 284 -7.99 17.41 30.33
C THR A 284 -9.02 16.51 31.00
N SER A 285 -8.93 16.39 32.32
CA SER A 285 -10.05 15.93 33.15
C SER A 285 -11.08 17.05 33.34
N LEU A 286 -11.66 17.56 32.26
CA LEU A 286 -12.82 18.46 32.32
C LEU A 286 -13.72 18.20 31.09
N GLY A 287 -14.88 17.58 31.33
CA GLY A 287 -16.01 17.57 30.38
C GLY A 287 -16.41 16.21 29.80
N SER A 288 -16.83 15.26 30.64
CA SER A 288 -17.28 13.91 30.26
C SER A 288 -18.61 13.81 29.46
N GLU A 289 -19.13 14.91 28.91
CA GLU A 289 -20.35 14.91 28.08
C GLU A 289 -20.09 15.06 26.58
N SER A 290 -19.05 15.79 26.16
CA SER A 290 -18.74 16.02 24.74
C SER A 290 -18.23 14.75 24.04
N ALA A 291 -17.40 13.95 24.72
CA ALA A 291 -16.89 12.68 24.18
C ALA A 291 -18.00 11.64 23.95
N ARG A 292 -19.07 11.64 24.76
CA ARG A 292 -20.25 10.79 24.56
C ARG A 292 -21.10 11.27 23.39
N ARG A 293 -21.13 12.58 23.13
CA ARG A 293 -21.87 13.20 22.02
C ARG A 293 -21.24 12.88 20.66
N CYS A 294 -19.91 12.90 20.54
CA CYS A 294 -19.21 12.54 19.30
C CYS A 294 -19.37 11.05 18.94
N ARG A 295 -19.29 10.14 19.92
CA ARG A 295 -19.55 8.70 19.68
C ARG A 295 -21.00 8.44 19.23
N ARG A 296 -21.98 9.18 19.77
CA ARG A 296 -23.40 9.05 19.36
C ARG A 296 -23.70 9.65 17.98
N ALA A 297 -22.97 10.69 17.57
CA ALA A 297 -23.14 11.31 16.24
C ALA A 297 -22.62 10.41 15.10
N ALA A 298 -21.48 9.75 15.28
CA ALA A 298 -20.92 8.82 14.31
C ALA A 298 -21.83 7.59 14.05
N VAL A 299 -22.45 7.05 15.12
CA VAL A 299 -23.38 5.91 15.02
C VAL A 299 -24.73 6.31 14.39
N ARG A 300 -25.22 7.54 14.63
CA ARG A 300 -26.46 8.06 13.99
C ARG A 300 -26.28 8.39 12.51
N ALA A 301 -25.10 8.84 12.09
CA ALA A 301 -24.80 9.10 10.67
C ALA A 301 -24.76 7.80 9.83
N GLY A 302 -24.18 6.72 10.39
CA GLY A 302 -24.14 5.39 9.74
C GLY A 302 -25.51 4.70 9.62
N SER A 303 -26.39 4.88 10.61
CA SER A 303 -27.73 4.26 10.60
C SER A 303 -28.77 5.00 9.75
N ARG A 304 -28.63 6.31 9.53
CA ARG A 304 -29.53 7.10 8.66
C ARG A 304 -29.28 6.87 7.17
N ARG A 305 -28.07 6.51 6.74
CA ARG A 305 -27.80 6.13 5.33
C ARG A 305 -28.36 4.75 4.96
N ARG A 306 -28.49 3.82 5.91
CA ARG A 306 -29.05 2.47 5.67
C ARG A 306 -30.58 2.39 5.68
N ARG A 307 -31.30 3.42 6.11
CA ARG A 307 -32.78 3.44 6.14
C ARG A 307 -33.46 4.18 4.98
N ARG A 308 -32.70 4.74 4.02
CA ARG A 308 -33.28 5.54 2.91
C ARG A 308 -33.25 4.88 1.52
N CYS A 309 -32.81 3.62 1.41
CA CYS A 309 -32.90 2.84 0.18
C CYS A 309 -33.66 1.53 0.47
N GLY A 310 -34.99 1.59 0.42
CA GLY A 310 -35.85 0.42 0.52
C GLY A 310 -37.30 0.76 0.19
N ALA A 311 -37.76 0.35 -1.00
CA ALA A 311 -39.13 0.33 -1.54
C ALA A 311 -39.76 1.72 -1.81
N THR A 312 -40.47 2.02 -2.90
CA THR A 312 -41.49 1.26 -3.67
C THR A 312 -41.67 1.79 -5.10
N ARG A 313 -42.24 0.92 -5.94
CA ARG A 313 -42.73 1.10 -7.32
C ARG A 313 -43.79 2.22 -7.47
N GLY A 314 -43.86 2.82 -8.67
CA GLY A 314 -45.13 3.04 -9.39
C GLY A 314 -45.64 4.48 -9.57
N THR A 315 -45.97 4.78 -10.83
CA THR A 315 -46.89 5.83 -11.38
C THR A 315 -46.34 7.23 -11.72
N SER A 316 -46.48 7.57 -13.01
CA SER A 316 -46.12 8.83 -13.68
C SER A 316 -46.96 10.04 -13.25
N PRO A 317 -46.47 11.26 -13.51
CA PRO A 317 -47.34 12.27 -14.10
C PRO A 317 -46.73 13.00 -15.31
N SER A 318 -47.64 13.53 -16.11
CA SER A 318 -47.50 14.16 -17.42
C SER A 318 -46.69 15.46 -17.44
N VAL A 319 -45.80 15.58 -18.43
CA VAL A 319 -45.01 16.80 -18.69
C VAL A 319 -45.61 17.58 -19.86
N ARG A 320 -46.02 18.83 -19.59
CA ARG A 320 -46.43 19.81 -20.60
C ARG A 320 -45.23 20.31 -21.40
N ARG A 321 -45.39 20.33 -22.73
CA ARG A 321 -44.45 20.86 -23.72
C ARG A 321 -44.28 22.38 -23.62
N VAL A 322 -43.04 22.86 -23.69
CA VAL A 322 -42.71 24.21 -24.18
C VAL A 322 -41.67 24.06 -25.29
N ARG A 323 -41.97 24.65 -26.45
CA ARG A 323 -41.19 24.60 -27.70
C ARG A 323 -39.96 25.52 -27.63
N ARG A 324 -38.84 25.10 -28.22
CA ARG A 324 -37.76 25.98 -28.73
C ARG A 324 -37.56 25.70 -30.22
N PRO A 325 -37.36 26.73 -31.08
CA PRO A 325 -36.99 26.52 -32.47
C PRO A 325 -35.47 26.56 -32.69
N VAL A 326 -34.99 25.52 -33.37
CA VAL A 326 -34.11 25.45 -34.56
C VAL A 326 -32.91 26.42 -34.71
N GLN A 327 -31.74 25.78 -34.88
CA GLN A 327 -30.38 26.18 -35.28
C GLN A 327 -30.31 26.70 -36.75
N PRO A 328 -29.20 27.29 -37.28
CA PRO A 328 -28.04 26.45 -37.69
C PRO A 328 -26.62 27.11 -37.73
N ASP A 329 -25.64 26.19 -37.72
CA ASP A 329 -24.27 26.15 -38.31
C ASP A 329 -23.41 27.41 -38.60
N ARG A 330 -22.13 27.32 -38.18
CA ARG A 330 -20.93 27.24 -39.06
C ARG A 330 -19.62 27.06 -38.27
N ARG A 331 -18.71 26.22 -38.81
CA ARG A 331 -17.30 25.92 -38.39
C ARG A 331 -16.32 27.06 -38.83
N PRO A 332 -14.97 26.86 -38.80
CA PRO A 332 -14.01 26.61 -37.70
C PRO A 332 -12.86 27.67 -37.68
N ASN A 333 -11.89 27.52 -36.75
CA ASN A 333 -10.45 27.97 -36.73
C ASN A 333 -10.08 28.38 -35.29
N GLY A 334 -8.89 28.14 -34.72
CA GLY A 334 -7.63 27.56 -35.17
C GLY A 334 -6.67 27.51 -33.96
N CYS A 335 -5.57 26.77 -34.09
CA CYS A 335 -4.47 26.72 -33.12
C CYS A 335 -3.83 28.11 -32.90
N SER A 336 -3.42 28.36 -31.66
CA SER A 336 -2.20 29.08 -31.27
C SER A 336 -1.80 28.58 -29.89
#